data_AF-A0A9W7YML0-F1
#
_entry.id   AF-A0A9W7YML0-F1
#
_cell.length_a   1.000
_cell.length_b   1.000
_cell.length_c   1.000
_cell.angle_alpha   90.00
_cell.angle_beta   90.00
_cell.angle_gamma   90.00
#
_symmetry.space_group_name_H-M   'P 1'
#
loop_
_entity.id
_entity.type
_entity.pdbx_description
1 polymer ?
#
loop_
_entity_poly.entity_id
_entity_poly.type
_entity_poly.pdbx_seq_one_letter_code
_entity_poly.pdbx_strand_id
1 'polypeptide(L)'
;MLNGAAVMDAAILLVAANEACPQPQTAEHLAAVETMNLQHIVVVQNKCDLVSKDQATMSFNQIKQFTSGTSAQESTVVPISAEMEVNVDAVVEQLCQQIPMPVRDYASDPRMVVIRSFDINRPGDTLKLSGKGASGLKGGVAGGSITRGVLRVNDVVEIRPGLVTRDSNNHIRVRPLRTRVESLGSESTQLKFAVPGGLIGVGTLLDPFLCRQDKLVGNVLGKPDSMPKVFIELTIHFTLLRRLLGIAGNDSVKETQYEQYMQDNFGDSSILTKVSKFKKHDVLQINVGACTGLATVVGVKDDLAKLKLERPVCADIGESIALSRKFNGSFRLIGWAKIVKGKALMLD
;
A
#
# COMPACT_ATOMS: atom_id res chain seq x y z
N MET A 1 0.84 5.93 2.15
CA MET A 1 0.43 5.64 0.76
C MET A 1 0.62 4.16 0.40
N LEU A 2 1.86 3.63 0.44
CA LEU A 2 2.18 2.28 -0.06
C LEU A 2 1.31 1.14 0.52
N ASN A 3 1.01 1.15 1.82
CA ASN A 3 0.24 0.07 2.45
C ASN A 3 -1.21 0.01 1.95
N GLY A 4 -1.79 1.16 1.58
CA GLY A 4 -3.14 1.22 1.04
C GLY A 4 -3.18 0.94 -0.46
N ALA A 5 -2.13 1.32 -1.20
CA ALA A 5 -2.06 1.13 -2.64
C ALA A 5 -2.00 -0.35 -3.05
N ALA A 6 -1.50 -1.24 -2.17
CA ALA A 6 -1.43 -2.68 -2.43
C ALA A 6 -2.79 -3.38 -2.59
N VAL A 7 -3.89 -2.74 -2.17
CA VAL A 7 -5.25 -3.31 -2.28
C VAL A 7 -6.13 -2.58 -3.29
N MET A 8 -5.62 -1.52 -3.92
CA MET A 8 -6.38 -0.71 -4.86
C MET A 8 -6.43 -1.42 -6.23
N ASP A 9 -7.54 -1.26 -6.96
CA ASP A 9 -7.65 -1.74 -8.35
C ASP A 9 -7.42 -0.63 -9.37
N ALA A 10 -7.64 0.62 -8.96
CA ALA A 10 -7.49 1.82 -9.77
C ALA A 10 -7.07 2.99 -8.88
N ALA A 11 -6.52 4.03 -9.51
CA ALA A 11 -6.07 5.23 -8.82
C ALA A 11 -6.55 6.51 -9.53
N ILE A 12 -6.78 7.56 -8.75
CA ILE A 12 -7.03 8.91 -9.26
C ILE A 12 -5.78 9.74 -8.98
N LEU A 13 -5.14 10.24 -10.03
CA LEU A 13 -4.00 11.13 -9.93
C LEU A 13 -4.48 12.58 -9.91
N LEU A 14 -4.58 13.15 -8.71
CA LEU A 14 -4.94 14.56 -8.52
C LEU A 14 -3.72 15.46 -8.68
N VAL A 15 -3.79 16.42 -9.60
CA VAL A 15 -2.77 17.44 -9.84
C VAL A 15 -3.41 18.82 -9.72
N ALA A 16 -2.78 19.72 -8.96
CA ALA A 16 -3.29 21.07 -8.79
C ALA A 16 -2.87 21.96 -9.98
N ALA A 17 -3.81 22.71 -10.54
CA ALA A 17 -3.57 23.57 -11.71
C ALA A 17 -2.74 24.83 -11.39
N ASN A 18 -2.75 25.27 -10.12
CA ASN A 18 -2.05 26.45 -9.64
C ASN A 18 -0.56 26.21 -9.33
N GLU A 19 -0.11 24.95 -9.36
CA GLU A 19 1.28 24.56 -9.10
C GLU A 19 1.92 24.00 -10.36
N ALA A 20 3.25 24.10 -10.45
CA ALA A 20 3.98 23.53 -11.58
C ALA A 20 3.89 22.00 -11.54
N CYS A 21 3.61 21.38 -12.69
CA CYS A 21 3.65 19.93 -12.86
C CYS A 21 4.94 19.54 -13.60
N PRO A 22 5.71 18.55 -13.14
CA PRO A 22 5.44 17.62 -12.05
C PRO A 22 5.95 18.08 -10.67
N GLN A 23 5.12 17.92 -9.64
CA GLN A 23 5.57 18.01 -8.26
C GLN A 23 6.31 16.73 -7.84
N PRO A 24 7.35 16.81 -6.97
CA PRO A 24 8.12 15.64 -6.55
C PRO A 24 7.25 14.53 -5.91
N GLN A 25 6.17 14.91 -5.22
CA GLN A 25 5.22 13.97 -4.62
C GLN A 25 4.37 13.26 -5.69
N THR A 26 3.90 13.99 -6.71
CA THR A 26 3.14 13.43 -7.83
C THR A 26 3.96 12.38 -8.58
N ALA A 27 5.24 12.65 -8.79
CA ALA A 27 6.17 11.70 -9.40
C ALA A 27 6.42 10.46 -8.54
N GLU A 28 6.59 10.63 -7.21
CA GLU A 28 6.74 9.51 -6.27
C GLU A 28 5.47 8.63 -6.25
N HIS A 29 4.29 9.24 -6.23
CA HIS A 29 3.01 8.53 -6.23
C HIS A 29 2.79 7.75 -7.53
N LEU A 30 3.03 8.36 -8.69
CA LEU A 30 2.86 7.69 -9.98
C LEU A 30 3.80 6.48 -10.13
N ALA A 31 5.07 6.63 -9.74
CA ALA A 31 6.03 5.53 -9.79
C ALA A 31 5.67 4.38 -8.82
N ALA A 32 5.09 4.70 -7.66
CA ALA A 32 4.60 3.69 -6.73
C ALA A 32 3.40 2.90 -7.31
N VAL A 33 2.49 3.59 -8.00
CA VAL A 33 1.32 3.00 -8.68
C VAL A 33 1.76 2.10 -9.85
N GLU A 34 2.73 2.54 -10.67
CA GLU A 34 3.35 1.71 -11.71
C GLU A 34 3.99 0.44 -11.16
N THR A 35 4.71 0.57 -10.04
CA THR A 35 5.36 -0.56 -9.36
C THR A 35 4.35 -1.61 -8.92
N MET A 36 3.17 -1.18 -8.50
CA MET A 36 2.07 -2.04 -8.09
C MET A 36 1.27 -2.59 -9.28
N ASN A 37 1.70 -2.27 -10.50
CA ASN A 37 1.10 -2.71 -11.76
C ASN A 37 -0.38 -2.31 -11.89
N LEU A 38 -0.74 -1.13 -11.38
CA LEU A 38 -2.05 -0.55 -11.58
C LEU A 38 -2.09 0.13 -12.95
N GLN A 39 -2.93 -0.41 -13.84
CA GLN A 39 -3.07 0.10 -15.20
C GLN A 39 -4.17 1.16 -15.31
N HIS A 40 -5.19 1.08 -14.45
CA HIS A 40 -6.34 1.98 -14.51
C HIS A 40 -6.08 3.22 -13.66
N ILE A 41 -5.66 4.30 -14.32
CA ILE A 41 -5.41 5.59 -13.69
C ILE A 41 -6.29 6.64 -14.38
N VAL A 42 -7.00 7.46 -13.60
CA VAL A 42 -7.70 8.64 -14.09
C VAL A 42 -6.96 9.87 -13.59
N VAL A 43 -6.61 10.79 -14.49
CA VAL A 43 -5.86 11.99 -14.13
C VAL A 43 -6.84 13.15 -13.97
N VAL A 44 -6.77 13.85 -12.85
CA VAL A 44 -7.70 14.91 -12.50
C VAL A 44 -6.92 16.19 -12.22
N GLN A 45 -7.20 17.23 -12.99
CA GLN A 45 -6.63 18.57 -12.82
C GLN A 45 -7.56 19.38 -11.91
N ASN A 46 -7.17 19.59 -10.66
CA ASN A 46 -7.97 20.27 -9.64
C ASN A 46 -7.56 21.75 -9.48
N LYS A 47 -8.39 22.54 -8.79
CA LYS A 47 -8.19 23.99 -8.55
C LYS A 47 -8.18 24.84 -9.83
N CYS A 48 -8.92 24.43 -10.86
CA CYS A 48 -9.07 25.22 -12.08
C CYS A 48 -9.76 26.57 -11.86
N ASP A 49 -10.46 26.74 -10.74
CA ASP A 49 -11.09 27.98 -10.29
C ASP A 49 -10.09 29.09 -9.90
N LEU A 50 -8.87 28.72 -9.50
CA LEU A 50 -7.85 29.68 -9.05
C LEU A 50 -6.97 30.23 -10.17
N VAL A 51 -7.08 29.69 -11.39
CA VAL A 51 -6.16 29.97 -12.50
C VAL A 51 -6.90 30.51 -13.72
N SER A 52 -6.19 31.28 -14.54
CA SER A 52 -6.73 31.70 -15.83
C SER A 52 -6.81 30.53 -16.81
N LYS A 53 -7.64 30.65 -17.85
CA LYS A 53 -7.78 29.63 -18.89
C LYS A 53 -6.45 29.27 -19.57
N ASP A 54 -5.60 30.27 -19.80
CA ASP A 54 -4.29 30.07 -20.43
C ASP A 54 -3.37 29.26 -19.52
N GLN A 55 -3.33 29.61 -18.23
CA GLN A 55 -2.52 28.89 -17.24
C GLN A 55 -3.03 27.46 -17.02
N ALA A 56 -4.35 27.26 -17.00
CA ALA A 56 -4.95 25.92 -16.95
C ALA A 56 -4.55 25.06 -18.15
N THR A 57 -4.53 25.64 -19.36
CA THR A 57 -4.11 24.96 -20.59
C THR A 57 -2.61 24.62 -20.57
N MET A 58 -1.77 25.51 -20.05
CA MET A 58 -0.35 25.24 -19.85
C MET A 58 -0.13 24.08 -18.88
N SER A 59 -0.80 24.11 -17.72
CA SER A 59 -0.76 23.04 -16.73
C SER A 59 -1.24 21.70 -17.31
N PHE A 60 -2.31 21.72 -18.11
CA PHE A 60 -2.81 20.54 -18.81
C PHE A 60 -1.77 19.92 -19.76
N ASN A 61 -1.06 20.75 -20.53
CA ASN A 61 0.01 20.29 -21.41
C ASN A 61 1.20 19.73 -20.62
N GLN A 62 1.57 20.34 -19.50
CA GLN A 62 2.59 19.81 -18.58
C GLN A 62 2.20 18.42 -18.04
N ILE A 63 0.94 18.24 -17.64
CA ILE A 63 0.43 16.95 -17.17
C ILE A 63 0.54 15.91 -18.28
N LYS A 64 0.09 16.21 -19.51
CA LYS A 64 0.20 15.28 -20.65
C LYS A 64 1.64 14.92 -20.98
N GLN A 65 2.54 15.88 -20.90
CA GLN A 65 3.96 15.65 -21.14
C GLN A 65 4.57 14.78 -20.03
N PHE A 66 4.17 14.98 -18.79
CA PHE A 66 4.61 14.19 -17.66
C PHE A 66 4.08 12.75 -17.70
N THR A 67 2.83 12.55 -18.12
CA THR A 67 2.24 11.20 -18.24
C THR A 67 2.72 10.45 -19.48
N SER A 68 3.26 11.14 -20.48
CA SER A 68 3.83 10.54 -21.69
C SER A 68 4.99 9.58 -21.34
N GLY A 69 4.83 8.29 -21.66
CA GLY A 69 5.82 7.25 -21.34
C GLY A 69 5.63 6.55 -19.99
N THR A 70 4.54 6.83 -19.28
CA THR A 70 4.15 6.14 -18.04
C THR A 70 2.88 5.31 -18.25
N SER A 71 2.48 4.52 -17.26
CA SER A 71 1.19 3.79 -17.27
C SER A 71 -0.04 4.71 -17.40
N ALA A 72 0.09 6.01 -17.11
CA ALA A 72 -0.99 7.00 -17.23
C ALA A 72 -1.03 7.70 -18.60
N GLN A 73 -0.32 7.22 -19.61
CA GLN A 73 -0.25 7.86 -20.93
C GLN A 73 -1.61 7.91 -21.65
N GLU A 74 -2.40 6.85 -21.55
CA GLU A 74 -3.72 6.76 -22.20
C GLU A 74 -4.84 7.38 -21.35
N SER A 75 -4.52 7.80 -20.12
CA SER A 75 -5.49 8.36 -19.18
C SER A 75 -6.02 9.70 -19.67
N THR A 76 -7.34 9.88 -19.59
CA THR A 76 -7.96 11.18 -19.84
C THR A 76 -7.72 12.12 -18.66
N VAL A 77 -7.33 13.36 -18.96
CA VAL A 77 -7.14 14.42 -17.96
C VAL A 77 -8.45 15.20 -17.85
N VAL A 78 -9.11 15.13 -16.69
CA VAL A 78 -10.38 15.81 -16.43
C VAL A 78 -10.13 17.06 -15.58
N PRO A 79 -10.42 18.28 -16.09
CA PRO A 79 -10.33 19.50 -15.30
C PRO A 79 -11.55 19.63 -14.38
N ILE A 80 -11.33 19.90 -13.10
CA ILE A 80 -12.37 20.06 -12.09
C ILE A 80 -12.08 21.25 -11.18
N SER A 81 -13.13 21.70 -10.49
CA SER A 81 -13.00 22.48 -9.26
C SER A 81 -13.71 21.72 -8.15
N ALA A 82 -12.92 21.15 -7.23
CA ALA A 82 -13.47 20.40 -6.10
C ALA A 82 -14.24 21.29 -5.12
N GLU A 83 -13.83 22.55 -4.96
CA GLU A 83 -14.49 23.52 -4.04
C GLU A 83 -15.86 23.94 -4.57
N MET A 84 -15.97 24.17 -5.88
CA MET A 84 -17.21 24.59 -6.53
C MET A 84 -18.05 23.40 -7.04
N GLU A 85 -17.60 22.17 -6.80
CA GLU A 85 -18.20 20.91 -7.28
C GLU A 85 -18.42 20.88 -8.82
N VAL A 86 -17.56 21.55 -9.59
CA VAL A 86 -17.68 21.64 -11.04
C VAL A 86 -17.00 20.45 -11.71
N ASN A 87 -17.72 19.81 -12.65
CA ASN A 87 -17.23 18.75 -13.53
C ASN A 87 -16.88 17.43 -12.80
N VAL A 88 -17.43 17.23 -11.59
CA VAL A 88 -17.27 16.00 -10.81
C VAL A 88 -18.02 14.83 -11.45
N ASP A 89 -19.16 15.12 -12.08
CA ASP A 89 -19.95 14.19 -12.91
C ASP A 89 -19.14 13.61 -14.06
N ALA A 90 -18.34 14.42 -14.77
CA ALA A 90 -17.44 13.94 -15.81
C ALA A 90 -16.37 12.98 -15.25
N VAL A 91 -15.87 13.22 -14.04
CA VAL A 91 -14.94 12.28 -13.38
C VAL A 91 -15.64 10.95 -13.10
N VAL A 92 -16.87 10.97 -12.59
CA VAL A 92 -17.66 9.76 -12.34
C VAL A 92 -17.91 8.99 -13.64
N GLU A 93 -18.28 9.68 -14.71
CA GLU A 93 -18.46 9.09 -16.03
C GLU A 93 -17.17 8.39 -16.51
N GLN A 94 -16.02 9.06 -16.39
CA GLN A 94 -14.73 8.47 -16.77
C GLN A 94 -14.36 7.27 -15.89
N LEU A 95 -14.64 7.31 -14.58
CA LEU A 95 -14.41 6.16 -13.71
C LEU A 95 -15.25 4.95 -14.15
N CYS A 96 -16.53 5.17 -14.48
CA CYS A 96 -17.42 4.10 -14.94
C CYS A 96 -17.05 3.56 -16.32
N GLN A 97 -16.51 4.38 -17.22
CA GLN A 97 -16.15 3.98 -18.58
C GLN A 97 -14.75 3.34 -18.67
N GLN A 98 -13.76 3.88 -17.94
CA GLN A 98 -12.36 3.47 -18.06
C GLN A 98 -11.95 2.35 -17.11
N ILE A 99 -12.68 2.17 -15.99
CA ILE A 99 -12.33 1.17 -14.97
C ILE A 99 -13.34 0.02 -15.02
N PRO A 100 -13.01 -1.08 -15.72
CA PRO A 100 -13.83 -2.28 -15.68
C PRO A 100 -13.78 -2.92 -14.29
N MET A 101 -14.83 -3.64 -13.92
CA MET A 101 -14.79 -4.47 -12.71
C MET A 101 -13.78 -5.61 -12.91
N PRO A 102 -12.76 -5.73 -12.05
CA PRO A 102 -11.76 -6.79 -12.17
C PRO A 102 -12.41 -8.15 -11.95
N VAL A 103 -11.93 -9.16 -12.69
CA VAL A 103 -12.37 -10.55 -12.48
C VAL A 103 -11.85 -11.01 -11.11
N ARG A 104 -12.78 -11.31 -10.20
CA ARG A 104 -12.47 -11.79 -8.86
C ARG A 104 -12.73 -13.28 -8.73
N ASP A 105 -11.92 -13.93 -7.91
CA ASP A 105 -12.10 -15.33 -7.56
C ASP A 105 -12.96 -15.46 -6.30
N TYR A 106 -14.17 -16.01 -6.47
CA TYR A 106 -15.12 -16.26 -5.39
C TYR A 106 -15.05 -17.68 -4.82
N ALA A 107 -14.41 -18.61 -5.52
CA ALA A 107 -14.43 -20.04 -5.20
C ALA A 107 -13.29 -20.46 -4.28
N SER A 108 -12.13 -19.81 -4.38
CA SER A 108 -11.00 -20.06 -3.48
C SER A 108 -11.31 -19.73 -2.02
N ASP A 109 -10.50 -20.28 -1.12
CA ASP A 109 -10.59 -19.94 0.30
C ASP A 109 -10.38 -18.43 0.56
N PRO A 110 -11.12 -17.85 1.52
CA PRO A 110 -11.10 -16.42 1.77
C PRO A 110 -9.73 -15.95 2.28
N ARG A 111 -9.21 -14.89 1.66
CA ARG A 111 -8.02 -14.18 2.10
C ARG A 111 -8.24 -12.68 2.07
N MET A 112 -7.97 -12.04 3.19
CA MET A 112 -8.12 -10.62 3.42
C MET A 112 -6.80 -10.02 3.91
N VAL A 113 -6.45 -8.84 3.38
CA VAL A 113 -5.31 -8.05 3.86
C VAL A 113 -5.86 -6.98 4.81
N VAL A 114 -5.35 -6.97 6.05
CA VAL A 114 -5.76 -6.01 7.07
C VAL A 114 -4.97 -4.71 6.90
N ILE A 115 -5.67 -3.62 6.64
CA ILE A 115 -5.09 -2.30 6.38
C ILE A 115 -5.30 -1.38 7.59
N ARG A 116 -6.32 -1.67 8.40
CA ARG A 116 -6.67 -0.92 9.61
C ARG A 116 -7.20 -1.87 10.69
N SER A 117 -7.04 -1.48 11.95
CA SER A 117 -7.71 -2.20 13.04
C SER A 117 -8.21 -1.23 14.10
N PHE A 118 -9.39 -1.53 14.62
CA PHE A 118 -10.12 -0.63 15.50
C PHE A 118 -10.65 -1.36 16.73
N ASP A 119 -10.68 -0.62 17.83
CA ASP A 119 -11.50 -0.92 18.99
C ASP A 119 -12.75 -0.03 18.89
N ILE A 120 -13.93 -0.66 18.86
CA ILE A 120 -15.21 0.03 18.73
C ILE A 120 -15.88 0.29 20.08
N ASN A 121 -15.25 -0.14 21.18
CA ASN A 121 -15.77 0.08 22.53
C ASN A 121 -15.49 1.52 22.99
N ARG A 122 -16.47 2.12 23.66
CA ARG A 122 -16.38 3.50 24.14
C ARG A 122 -15.73 3.55 25.52
N PRO A 123 -15.01 4.65 25.86
CA PRO A 123 -14.52 4.85 27.21
C PRO A 123 -15.68 4.80 28.22
N GLY A 124 -15.56 3.97 29.25
CA GLY A 124 -16.59 3.80 30.29
C GLY A 124 -17.56 2.64 30.05
N ASP A 125 -17.44 1.90 28.94
CA ASP A 125 -18.21 0.67 28.74
C ASP A 125 -17.86 -0.34 29.86
N THR A 126 -18.88 -0.71 30.64
CA THR A 126 -18.72 -1.59 31.80
C THR A 126 -18.82 -3.05 31.38
N LEU A 127 -17.82 -3.83 31.79
CA LEU A 127 -17.81 -5.27 31.58
C LEU A 127 -18.77 -5.91 32.58
N LYS A 128 -19.99 -6.29 32.16
CA LYS A 128 -20.91 -7.03 33.02
C LYS A 128 -20.49 -8.50 33.01
N LEU A 129 -19.80 -8.92 34.06
CA LEU A 129 -19.48 -10.32 34.32
C LEU A 129 -20.75 -11.04 34.78
N SER A 130 -21.50 -11.60 33.83
CA SER A 130 -22.48 -12.65 34.12
C SER A 130 -21.78 -13.99 33.89
N GLY A 131 -22.06 -15.01 34.71
CA GLY A 131 -21.33 -16.30 34.74
C GLY A 131 -21.27 -17.14 33.44
N LYS A 132 -21.67 -16.59 32.29
CA LYS A 132 -21.54 -17.17 30.95
C LYS A 132 -20.86 -16.24 29.91
N GLY A 133 -20.22 -15.15 30.32
CA GLY A 133 -19.40 -14.31 29.45
C GLY A 133 -19.42 -12.82 29.80
N ALA A 134 -18.45 -12.09 29.25
CA ALA A 134 -18.39 -10.62 29.31
C ALA A 134 -19.50 -10.05 28.42
N SER A 135 -20.65 -9.70 28.99
CA SER A 135 -21.74 -9.06 28.25
C SER A 135 -21.58 -7.55 28.31
N GLY A 136 -21.24 -6.93 27.18
CA GLY A 136 -21.15 -5.47 27.05
C GLY A 136 -20.02 -4.99 26.15
N LEU A 137 -18.89 -5.71 26.11
CA LEU A 137 -17.78 -5.39 25.22
C LEU A 137 -17.95 -6.15 23.91
N LYS A 138 -17.78 -5.42 22.80
CA LYS A 138 -17.65 -6.01 21.47
C LYS A 138 -16.20 -6.39 21.23
N GLY A 139 -15.97 -7.43 20.46
CA GLY A 139 -14.61 -7.81 20.08
C GLY A 139 -13.98 -6.81 19.10
N GLY A 140 -12.70 -7.02 18.82
CA GLY A 140 -11.93 -6.15 17.94
C GLY A 140 -12.36 -6.23 16.47
N VAL A 141 -12.21 -5.12 15.74
CA VAL A 141 -12.56 -5.00 14.32
C VAL A 141 -11.30 -4.92 13.47
N ALA A 142 -11.20 -5.79 12.47
CA ALA A 142 -10.17 -5.73 11.42
C ALA A 142 -10.78 -5.13 10.14
N GLY A 143 -10.25 -3.99 9.70
CA GLY A 143 -10.65 -3.33 8.46
C GLY A 143 -9.65 -3.61 7.35
N GLY A 144 -10.14 -3.98 6.17
CA GLY A 144 -9.26 -4.33 5.07
C GLY A 144 -10.00 -4.74 3.82
N SER A 145 -9.27 -5.29 2.86
CA SER A 145 -9.84 -5.73 1.58
C SER A 145 -9.68 -7.23 1.41
N ILE A 146 -10.73 -7.88 0.91
CA ILE A 146 -10.71 -9.30 0.57
C ILE A 146 -10.11 -9.43 -0.83
N THR A 147 -8.99 -10.15 -0.91
CA THR A 147 -8.25 -10.39 -2.16
C THR A 147 -8.88 -11.49 -3.01
N ARG A 148 -9.34 -12.57 -2.35
CA ARG A 148 -10.00 -13.74 -2.97
C ARG A 148 -10.88 -14.45 -1.96
N GLY A 149 -11.83 -15.23 -2.48
CA GLY A 149 -12.79 -16.01 -1.71
C GLY A 149 -13.89 -15.18 -1.03
N VAL A 150 -14.90 -15.86 -0.51
CA VAL A 150 -16.03 -15.22 0.17
C VAL A 150 -15.96 -15.51 1.66
N LEU A 151 -16.05 -14.46 2.48
CA LEU A 151 -16.08 -14.58 3.95
C LEU A 151 -17.53 -14.51 4.45
N ARG A 152 -17.91 -15.37 5.38
CA ARG A 152 -19.26 -15.40 5.96
C ARG A 152 -19.24 -15.13 7.46
N VAL A 153 -20.35 -14.62 7.97
CA VAL A 153 -20.56 -14.49 9.42
C VAL A 153 -20.51 -15.88 10.06
N ASN A 154 -19.88 -15.99 11.23
CA ASN A 154 -19.56 -17.21 11.98
C ASN A 154 -18.41 -18.08 11.44
N ASP A 155 -17.74 -17.68 10.35
CA ASP A 155 -16.55 -18.40 9.88
C ASP A 155 -15.42 -18.31 10.92
N VAL A 156 -14.68 -19.41 11.07
CA VAL A 156 -13.45 -19.45 11.86
C VAL A 156 -12.30 -18.98 10.98
N VAL A 157 -11.62 -17.93 11.42
CA VAL A 157 -10.53 -17.29 10.70
C VAL A 157 -9.26 -17.26 11.54
N GLU A 158 -8.14 -17.26 10.86
CA GLU A 158 -6.81 -17.15 11.43
C GLU A 158 -6.12 -15.89 10.88
N ILE A 159 -5.48 -15.15 11.78
CA ILE A 159 -4.70 -13.96 11.45
C ILE A 159 -3.21 -14.30 11.58
N ARG A 160 -2.48 -14.17 10.47
CA ARG A 160 -1.02 -14.36 10.40
C ARG A 160 -0.33 -13.07 9.95
N PRO A 161 0.87 -12.74 10.45
CA PRO A 161 1.68 -13.47 11.44
C PRO A 161 1.02 -13.55 12.83
N GLY A 162 0.12 -12.63 13.19
CA GLY A 162 -0.54 -12.65 14.49
C GLY A 162 0.32 -11.96 15.56
N LEU A 163 0.44 -12.57 16.75
CA LEU A 163 1.25 -12.01 17.84
C LEU A 163 2.71 -12.41 17.65
N VAL A 164 3.57 -11.39 17.56
CA VAL A 164 5.02 -11.57 17.46
C VAL A 164 5.62 -11.24 18.83
N THR A 165 6.21 -12.23 19.49
CA THR A 165 6.95 -12.06 20.74
C THR A 165 8.42 -12.38 20.52
N ARG A 166 9.29 -11.80 21.35
CA ARG A 166 10.70 -12.16 21.38
C ARG A 166 10.97 -12.84 22.72
N ASP A 167 11.52 -14.04 22.67
CA ASP A 167 11.97 -14.75 23.87
C ASP A 167 13.21 -14.08 24.47
N SER A 168 13.56 -14.45 25.71
CA SER A 168 14.78 -14.02 26.41
C SER A 168 16.07 -14.26 25.62
N ASN A 169 16.08 -15.24 24.70
CA ASN A 169 17.21 -15.54 23.81
C ASN A 169 17.18 -14.77 22.48
N ASN A 170 16.31 -13.75 22.36
CA ASN A 170 16.09 -12.93 21.17
C ASN A 170 15.60 -13.72 19.93
N HIS A 171 15.04 -14.91 20.15
CA HIS A 171 14.34 -15.67 19.11
C HIS A 171 12.93 -15.11 18.92
N ILE A 172 12.54 -14.94 17.67
CA ILE A 172 11.22 -14.46 17.29
C ILE A 172 10.26 -15.65 17.35
N ARG A 173 9.28 -15.59 18.26
CA ARG A 173 8.13 -16.50 18.29
C ARG A 173 6.93 -15.84 17.67
N VAL A 174 6.18 -16.61 16.90
CA VAL A 174 5.00 -16.13 16.18
C VAL A 174 3.85 -17.05 16.48
N ARG A 175 2.82 -16.47 17.11
CA ARG A 175 1.58 -17.17 17.43
C ARG A 175 0.44 -16.60 16.60
N PRO A 176 -0.12 -17.39 15.65
CA PRO A 176 -1.31 -17.00 14.91
C PRO A 176 -2.50 -16.74 15.84
N LEU A 177 -3.34 -15.77 15.49
CA LEU A 177 -4.55 -15.47 16.25
C LEU A 177 -5.74 -16.14 15.56
N ARG A 178 -6.35 -17.12 16.22
CA ARG A 178 -7.59 -17.75 15.75
C ARG A 178 -8.78 -17.08 16.39
N THR A 179 -9.78 -16.76 15.59
CA THR A 179 -11.01 -16.10 16.03
C THR A 179 -12.19 -16.51 15.15
N ARG A 180 -13.38 -16.08 15.54
CA ARG A 180 -14.61 -16.23 14.75
C ARG A 180 -15.08 -14.86 14.29
N VAL A 181 -15.59 -14.80 13.07
CA VAL A 181 -16.27 -13.62 12.52
C VAL A 181 -17.63 -13.47 13.20
N GLU A 182 -17.82 -12.38 13.94
CA GLU A 182 -19.08 -12.04 14.59
C GLU A 182 -19.98 -11.20 13.67
N SER A 183 -19.40 -10.25 12.94
CA SER A 183 -20.14 -9.38 12.03
C SER A 183 -19.29 -8.95 10.84
N LEU A 184 -19.96 -8.63 9.74
CA LEU A 184 -19.36 -8.05 8.55
C LEU A 184 -20.10 -6.74 8.24
N GLY A 185 -19.37 -5.68 7.95
CA GLY A 185 -19.94 -4.39 7.61
C GLY A 185 -19.17 -3.69 6.50
N SER A 186 -19.90 -3.01 5.63
CA SER A 186 -19.35 -2.06 4.66
C SER A 186 -20.11 -0.76 4.84
N GLU A 187 -19.38 0.33 5.11
CA GLU A 187 -19.96 1.65 5.39
C GLU A 187 -21.00 1.60 6.53
N SER A 188 -22.28 1.87 6.23
CA SER A 188 -23.41 1.79 7.14
C SER A 188 -24.18 0.47 7.05
N THR A 189 -23.83 -0.40 6.09
CA THR A 189 -24.59 -1.61 5.76
C THR A 189 -23.99 -2.84 6.43
N GLN A 190 -24.82 -3.60 7.13
CA GLN A 190 -24.44 -4.90 7.68
C GLN A 190 -24.58 -5.99 6.61
N LEU A 191 -23.57 -6.86 6.52
CA LEU A 191 -23.47 -7.90 5.49
C LEU A 191 -23.54 -9.29 6.11
N LYS A 192 -24.21 -10.22 5.42
CA LYS A 192 -24.23 -11.65 5.79
C LYS A 192 -23.00 -12.41 5.27
N PHE A 193 -22.50 -11.96 4.13
CA PHE A 193 -21.27 -12.46 3.51
C PHE A 193 -20.56 -11.28 2.84
N ALA A 194 -19.26 -11.38 2.70
CA ALA A 194 -18.40 -10.38 2.09
C ALA A 194 -17.65 -11.01 0.91
N VAL A 195 -17.71 -10.32 -0.22
CA VAL A 195 -17.09 -10.73 -1.48
C VAL A 195 -15.69 -10.11 -1.64
N PRO A 196 -14.82 -10.64 -2.51
CA PRO A 196 -13.56 -10.00 -2.86
C PRO A 196 -13.77 -8.60 -3.44
N GLY A 197 -12.87 -7.68 -3.10
CA GLY A 197 -12.96 -6.27 -3.46
C GLY A 197 -13.61 -5.41 -2.37
N GLY A 198 -13.40 -4.10 -2.48
CA GLY A 198 -13.90 -3.12 -1.51
C GLY A 198 -13.19 -3.16 -0.15
N LEU A 199 -13.68 -2.34 0.77
CA LEU A 199 -13.21 -2.26 2.15
C LEU A 199 -14.28 -2.77 3.09
N ILE A 200 -13.95 -3.82 3.84
CA ILE A 200 -14.88 -4.49 4.74
C ILE A 200 -14.34 -4.41 6.17
N GLY A 201 -15.22 -4.03 7.09
CA GLY A 201 -15.02 -4.17 8.53
C GLY A 201 -15.43 -5.56 8.98
N VAL A 202 -14.47 -6.36 9.40
CA VAL A 202 -14.69 -7.70 9.97
C VAL A 202 -14.66 -7.57 11.49
N GLY A 203 -15.84 -7.66 12.11
CA GLY A 203 -15.97 -7.78 13.56
C GLY A 203 -15.59 -9.19 13.99
N THR A 204 -14.63 -9.30 14.91
CA THR A 204 -14.11 -10.59 15.38
C THR A 204 -14.30 -10.72 16.87
N LEU A 205 -14.26 -11.95 17.39
CA LEU A 205 -14.24 -12.22 18.84
C LEU A 205 -12.85 -12.00 19.49
N LEU A 206 -11.92 -11.33 18.80
CA LEU A 206 -10.62 -11.01 19.39
C LEU A 206 -10.76 -10.00 20.51
N ASP A 207 -9.84 -10.07 21.47
CA ASP A 207 -9.68 -9.03 22.47
C ASP A 207 -9.46 -7.66 21.79
N PRO A 208 -10.28 -6.65 22.09
CA PRO A 208 -10.14 -5.30 21.54
C PRO A 208 -8.74 -4.70 21.72
N PHE A 209 -8.01 -5.08 22.78
CA PHE A 209 -6.64 -4.62 23.03
C PHE A 209 -5.67 -4.97 21.90
N LEU A 210 -5.90 -6.09 21.20
CA LEU A 210 -5.09 -6.54 20.08
C LEU A 210 -5.37 -5.75 18.80
N CYS A 211 -6.55 -5.13 18.70
CA CYS A 211 -6.97 -4.35 17.52
C CYS A 211 -6.77 -2.85 17.69
N ARG A 212 -6.56 -2.35 18.91
CA ARG A 212 -6.35 -0.92 19.21
C ARG A 212 -5.14 -0.35 18.46
N GLN A 213 -5.28 0.88 17.95
CA GLN A 213 -4.21 1.65 17.29
C GLN A 213 -3.51 0.90 16.15
N ASP A 214 -4.28 0.29 15.24
CA ASP A 214 -3.72 -0.30 14.01
C ASP A 214 -2.67 -1.41 14.25
N LYS A 215 -2.70 -2.08 15.41
CA LYS A 215 -1.77 -3.17 15.75
C LYS A 215 -1.81 -4.36 14.78
N LEU A 216 -2.95 -4.60 14.13
CA LEU A 216 -3.11 -5.68 13.16
C LEU A 216 -2.82 -5.27 11.71
N VAL A 217 -2.39 -4.02 11.45
CA VAL A 217 -2.09 -3.57 10.09
C VAL A 217 -0.95 -4.38 9.50
N GLY A 218 -1.16 -4.83 8.26
CA GLY A 218 -0.24 -5.68 7.54
C GLY A 218 -0.38 -7.17 7.84
N ASN A 219 -1.27 -7.57 8.73
CA ASN A 219 -1.60 -8.98 8.90
C ASN A 219 -2.53 -9.44 7.77
N VAL A 220 -2.44 -10.74 7.48
CA VAL A 220 -3.34 -11.44 6.57
C VAL A 220 -4.33 -12.22 7.42
N LEU A 221 -5.61 -12.09 7.10
CA LEU A 221 -6.72 -12.84 7.68
C LEU A 221 -7.23 -13.82 6.65
N GLY A 222 -7.47 -15.07 7.04
CA GLY A 222 -8.06 -16.06 6.14
C GLY A 222 -8.44 -17.33 6.86
N LYS A 223 -8.84 -18.34 6.10
CA LYS A 223 -9.21 -19.64 6.69
C LYS A 223 -7.96 -20.38 7.19
N PRO A 224 -7.96 -20.95 8.42
CA PRO A 224 -6.76 -21.51 9.08
C PRO A 224 -5.88 -22.42 8.21
N ASP A 225 -6.49 -23.29 7.41
CA ASP A 225 -5.77 -24.29 6.61
C ASP A 225 -5.21 -23.74 5.28
N SER A 226 -5.68 -22.57 4.85
CA SER A 226 -5.35 -21.94 3.55
C SER A 226 -4.31 -20.81 3.66
N MET A 227 -3.82 -20.56 4.87
CA MET A 227 -3.01 -19.39 5.16
C MET A 227 -1.57 -19.50 4.61
N PRO A 228 -0.99 -18.38 4.13
CA PRO A 228 0.38 -18.37 3.64
C PRO A 228 1.39 -18.68 4.75
N LYS A 229 2.63 -18.98 4.32
CA LYS A 229 3.76 -19.18 5.23
C LYS A 229 4.23 -17.84 5.77
N VAL A 230 4.76 -17.87 6.99
CA VAL A 230 5.36 -16.70 7.64
C VAL A 230 6.87 -16.77 7.49
N PHE A 231 7.46 -15.74 6.91
CA PHE A 231 8.89 -15.67 6.62
C PHE A 231 9.63 -14.72 7.57
N ILE A 232 10.86 -15.08 7.96
CA ILE A 232 11.82 -14.18 8.66
C ILE A 232 12.97 -13.78 7.74
N GLU A 233 13.33 -14.63 6.79
CA GLU A 233 14.32 -14.29 5.78
C GLU A 233 13.67 -14.40 4.41
N LEU A 234 13.91 -13.41 3.56
CA LEU A 234 13.42 -13.38 2.19
C LEU A 234 14.61 -13.29 1.24
N THR A 235 14.51 -14.00 0.13
CA THR A 235 15.36 -13.82 -1.05
C THR A 235 14.50 -13.18 -2.10
N ILE A 236 14.87 -11.96 -2.49
CA ILE A 236 14.11 -11.12 -3.39
C ILE A 236 14.88 -10.89 -4.69
N HIS A 237 14.17 -10.80 -5.80
CA HIS A 237 14.70 -10.29 -7.05
C HIS A 237 14.30 -8.82 -7.16
N PHE A 238 15.27 -7.91 -7.18
CA PHE A 238 15.01 -6.48 -7.05
C PHE A 238 15.38 -5.70 -8.31
N THR A 239 14.67 -4.60 -8.52
CA THR A 239 14.95 -3.60 -9.56
C THR A 239 15.01 -2.24 -8.88
N LEU A 240 16.12 -1.53 -9.07
CA LEU A 240 16.31 -0.19 -8.51
C LEU A 240 15.89 0.88 -9.52
N LEU A 241 15.30 1.94 -9.00
CA LEU A 241 15.08 3.17 -9.77
C LEU A 241 16.43 3.78 -10.12
N ARG A 242 16.52 4.41 -11.31
CA ARG A 242 17.75 5.09 -11.74
C ARG A 242 18.07 6.32 -10.86
N ARG A 243 17.03 6.97 -10.35
CA ARG A 243 17.08 8.26 -9.64
C ARG A 243 16.12 8.24 -8.45
N LEU A 244 16.45 8.93 -7.37
CA LEU A 244 15.56 9.12 -6.24
C LEU A 244 14.42 10.05 -6.64
N LEU A 245 13.20 9.63 -6.36
CA LEU A 245 12.00 10.44 -6.56
C LEU A 245 11.73 11.22 -5.26
N GLY A 246 11.21 12.44 -5.36
CA GLY A 246 10.77 13.20 -4.19
C GLY A 246 11.84 14.05 -3.47
N ILE A 247 13.04 14.23 -4.04
CA ILE A 247 14.09 15.10 -3.48
C ILE A 247 14.45 16.18 -4.51
N ALA A 248 14.25 17.45 -4.15
CA ALA A 248 14.92 18.56 -4.82
C ALA A 248 16.37 18.62 -4.32
N GLY A 249 17.33 18.13 -5.10
CA GLY A 249 18.75 18.14 -4.74
C GLY A 249 19.42 19.47 -5.13
N ASN A 250 20.29 19.98 -4.25
CA ASN A 250 21.11 21.18 -4.43
C ASN A 250 22.52 20.92 -4.99
N ASP A 251 22.87 19.69 -5.38
CA ASP A 251 24.27 19.34 -5.68
C ASP A 251 24.60 19.38 -7.17
N SER A 252 25.36 20.39 -7.58
CA SER A 252 25.97 20.57 -8.89
C SER A 252 26.96 19.45 -9.24
N VAL A 253 26.57 18.53 -10.13
CA VAL A 253 27.48 17.55 -10.73
C VAL A 253 27.33 17.57 -12.26
N LYS A 254 28.49 17.59 -12.91
CA LYS A 254 28.76 17.97 -14.30
C LYS A 254 28.14 17.07 -15.37
N GLU A 255 27.39 17.74 -16.24
CA GLU A 255 27.25 17.65 -17.69
C GLU A 255 27.69 16.35 -18.40
N THR A 256 26.70 15.65 -18.97
CA THR A 256 26.89 14.86 -20.19
C THR A 256 25.85 15.24 -21.25
N GLN A 257 26.25 15.14 -22.52
CA GLN A 257 25.63 15.69 -23.74
C GLN A 257 24.13 15.37 -23.99
N TYR A 258 23.50 14.55 -23.15
CA TYR A 258 22.05 14.34 -23.13
C TYR A 258 21.28 15.44 -22.39
N GLU A 259 21.96 16.26 -21.56
CA GLU A 259 21.36 17.31 -20.73
C GLU A 259 21.13 18.64 -21.47
N GLN A 260 21.86 18.91 -22.56
CA GLN A 260 21.66 20.12 -23.38
C GLN A 260 20.29 20.13 -24.07
N TYR A 261 19.78 18.97 -24.51
CA TYR A 261 18.45 18.86 -25.12
C TYR A 261 17.31 19.08 -24.11
N MET A 262 17.57 18.81 -22.82
CA MET A 262 16.64 19.05 -21.73
C MET A 262 16.74 20.50 -21.21
N GLN A 263 17.92 21.13 -21.24
CA GLN A 263 18.13 22.51 -20.80
C GLN A 263 17.39 23.56 -21.65
N ASP A 264 17.33 23.37 -22.98
CA ASP A 264 16.73 24.38 -23.88
C ASP A 264 15.19 24.36 -23.90
N ASN A 265 14.55 23.29 -23.40
CA ASN A 265 13.08 23.12 -23.39
C ASN A 265 12.46 22.95 -22.00
N PHE A 266 13.26 22.63 -20.97
CA PHE A 266 12.81 22.42 -19.60
C PHE A 266 13.57 23.36 -18.65
N GLY A 267 12.88 24.39 -18.20
CA GLY A 267 13.34 25.25 -17.11
C GLY A 267 13.58 24.45 -15.84
N ASP A 268 14.78 24.65 -15.27
CA ASP A 268 15.23 24.41 -13.91
C ASP A 268 14.45 23.34 -13.10
N SER A 269 14.78 22.07 -13.32
CA SER A 269 14.17 20.94 -12.61
C SER A 269 15.25 20.13 -11.87
N SER A 270 15.44 20.45 -10.59
CA SER A 270 15.95 19.61 -9.49
C SER A 270 16.96 18.51 -9.83
N ILE A 271 18.18 18.64 -9.32
CA ILE A 271 19.25 17.68 -9.51
C ILE A 271 18.92 16.37 -8.77
N LEU A 272 18.48 15.35 -9.52
CA LEU A 272 18.02 14.06 -8.99
C LEU A 272 19.21 13.20 -8.54
N THR A 273 19.32 12.93 -7.24
CA THR A 273 20.37 12.06 -6.67
C THR A 273 20.22 10.60 -7.17
N LYS A 274 21.33 9.99 -7.62
CA LYS A 274 21.36 8.62 -8.13
C LYS A 274 21.18 7.59 -7.01
N VAL A 275 20.37 6.56 -7.24
CA VAL A 275 20.19 5.45 -6.29
C VAL A 275 21.44 4.56 -6.29
N SER A 276 22.01 4.35 -5.11
CA SER A 276 23.15 3.44 -4.91
C SER A 276 22.70 1.99 -4.74
N LYS A 277 23.51 1.05 -5.24
CA LYS A 277 23.28 -0.40 -5.07
C LYS A 277 23.25 -0.79 -3.59
N PHE A 278 22.68 -1.96 -3.29
CA PHE A 278 22.65 -2.50 -1.93
C PHE A 278 24.05 -2.87 -1.44
N LYS A 279 24.34 -2.50 -0.19
CA LYS A 279 25.52 -2.97 0.53
C LYS A 279 25.10 -3.96 1.62
N LYS A 280 26.04 -4.81 2.01
CA LYS A 280 25.84 -5.73 3.13
C LYS A 280 25.62 -4.91 4.41
N HIS A 281 24.67 -5.33 5.24
CA HIS A 281 24.23 -4.66 6.46
C HIS A 281 23.46 -3.34 6.27
N ASP A 282 23.06 -3.00 5.04
CA ASP A 282 22.12 -1.90 4.81
C ASP A 282 20.77 -2.21 5.48
N VAL A 283 20.18 -1.19 6.11
CA VAL A 283 18.82 -1.26 6.65
C VAL A 283 17.86 -0.63 5.64
N LEU A 284 16.88 -1.41 5.21
CA LEU A 284 15.85 -1.02 4.26
C LEU A 284 14.49 -1.12 4.93
N GLN A 285 13.57 -0.24 4.57
CA GLN A 285 12.16 -0.42 4.84
C GLN A 285 11.56 -1.19 3.67
N ILE A 286 10.85 -2.26 4.00
CA ILE A 286 10.13 -3.07 3.01
C ILE A 286 8.63 -2.96 3.26
N ASN A 287 7.88 -2.89 2.18
CA ASN A 287 6.42 -3.00 2.21
C ASN A 287 6.01 -4.22 1.39
N VAL A 288 5.49 -5.23 2.07
CA VAL A 288 4.95 -6.46 1.45
C VAL A 288 3.44 -6.43 1.65
N GLY A 289 2.69 -6.21 0.57
CA GLY A 289 1.26 -5.89 0.68
C GLY A 289 1.03 -4.67 1.57
N ALA A 290 0.21 -4.82 2.61
CA ALA A 290 -0.01 -3.79 3.64
C ALA A 290 0.98 -3.85 4.82
N CYS A 291 1.90 -4.83 4.84
CA CYS A 291 2.85 -5.03 5.92
C CYS A 291 4.11 -4.19 5.71
N THR A 292 4.35 -3.25 6.63
CA THR A 292 5.59 -2.47 6.68
C THR A 292 6.52 -3.05 7.73
N GLY A 293 7.78 -3.28 7.35
CA GLY A 293 8.82 -3.74 8.26
C GLY A 293 10.20 -3.22 7.88
N LEU A 294 11.13 -3.27 8.83
CA LEU A 294 12.54 -3.07 8.55
C LEU A 294 13.20 -4.40 8.22
N ALA A 295 14.14 -4.36 7.30
CA ALA A 295 14.93 -5.51 6.90
C ALA A 295 16.41 -5.11 6.77
N THR A 296 17.29 -6.01 7.17
CA THR A 296 18.74 -5.87 7.00
C THR A 296 19.21 -6.73 5.84
N VAL A 297 20.00 -6.15 4.95
CA VAL A 297 20.61 -6.86 3.82
C VAL A 297 21.71 -7.78 4.33
N VAL A 298 21.53 -9.09 4.21
CA VAL A 298 22.50 -10.12 4.64
C VAL A 298 23.54 -10.38 3.55
N GLY A 299 23.12 -10.32 2.29
CA GLY A 299 23.97 -10.54 1.14
C GLY A 299 23.27 -10.12 -0.15
N VAL A 300 24.07 -9.74 -1.13
CA VAL A 300 23.62 -9.31 -2.46
C VAL A 300 24.41 -10.10 -3.48
N LYS A 301 23.73 -10.64 -4.49
CA LYS A 301 24.34 -11.33 -5.62
C LYS A 301 23.58 -10.92 -6.88
N ASP A 302 24.25 -10.17 -7.75
CA ASP A 302 23.67 -9.63 -8.98
C ASP A 302 22.35 -8.88 -8.67
N ASP A 303 21.23 -9.36 -9.20
CA ASP A 303 19.88 -8.79 -8.99
C ASP A 303 19.08 -9.50 -7.89
N LEU A 304 19.74 -10.35 -7.08
CA LEU A 304 19.16 -11.04 -5.93
C LEU A 304 19.72 -10.46 -4.62
N ALA A 305 18.83 -10.22 -3.67
CA ALA A 305 19.21 -9.80 -2.32
C ALA A 305 18.58 -10.73 -1.29
N LYS A 306 19.38 -11.13 -0.29
CA LYS A 306 18.91 -11.84 0.89
C LYS A 306 18.68 -10.84 2.01
N LEU A 307 17.44 -10.76 2.47
CA LEU A 307 16.97 -9.85 3.52
C LEU A 307 16.63 -10.63 4.78
N LYS A 308 17.08 -10.15 5.93
CA LYS A 308 16.63 -10.59 7.25
C LYS A 308 15.64 -9.58 7.78
N LEU A 309 14.42 -10.04 8.06
CA LEU A 309 13.32 -9.21 8.52
C LEU A 309 13.39 -9.02 10.03
N GLU A 310 13.12 -7.80 10.50
CA GLU A 310 12.97 -7.53 11.92
C GLU A 310 11.62 -8.02 12.46
N ARG A 311 10.57 -7.86 11.64
CA ARG A 311 9.22 -8.37 11.90
C ARG A 311 8.91 -9.46 10.88
N PRO A 312 8.40 -10.63 11.29
CA PRO A 312 8.02 -11.69 10.37
C PRO A 312 6.83 -11.25 9.51
N VAL A 313 6.81 -11.68 8.26
CA VAL A 313 5.80 -11.29 7.27
C VAL A 313 5.10 -12.52 6.72
N CYS A 314 3.78 -12.43 6.57
CA CYS A 314 2.96 -13.46 5.94
C CYS A 314 2.72 -13.07 4.48
N ALA A 315 3.30 -13.82 3.54
CA ALA A 315 3.29 -13.48 2.11
C ALA A 315 3.37 -14.75 1.25
N ASP A 316 2.98 -14.64 -0.02
CA ASP A 316 3.19 -15.71 -1.00
C ASP A 316 4.49 -15.49 -1.80
N ILE A 317 5.03 -16.57 -2.37
CA ILE A 317 6.16 -16.46 -3.31
C ILE A 317 5.65 -15.80 -4.60
N GLY A 318 6.41 -14.84 -5.13
CA GLY A 318 6.05 -14.06 -6.31
C GLY A 318 5.40 -12.70 -5.99
N GLU A 319 5.04 -12.46 -4.73
CA GLU A 319 4.41 -11.20 -4.30
C GLU A 319 5.38 -10.01 -4.47
N SER A 320 4.83 -8.87 -4.89
CA SER A 320 5.58 -7.63 -5.11
C SER A 320 5.87 -6.92 -3.79
N ILE A 321 7.07 -6.35 -3.70
CA ILE A 321 7.59 -5.63 -2.54
C ILE A 321 8.06 -4.26 -3.01
N ALA A 322 7.65 -3.21 -2.30
CA ALA A 322 8.25 -1.88 -2.45
C ALA A 322 9.44 -1.74 -1.48
N LEU A 323 10.56 -1.24 -1.99
CA LEU A 323 11.80 -1.05 -1.22
C LEU A 323 12.06 0.43 -1.01
N SER A 324 12.27 0.81 0.24
CA SER A 324 12.59 2.17 0.63
C SER A 324 13.87 2.23 1.47
N ARG A 325 14.64 3.31 1.31
CA ARG A 325 15.86 3.57 2.09
C ARG A 325 15.74 4.92 2.78
N LYS A 326 16.36 5.05 3.96
CA LYS A 326 16.35 6.28 4.73
C LYS A 326 17.31 7.30 4.13
N PHE A 327 16.80 8.47 3.78
CA PHE A 327 17.55 9.64 3.33
C PHE A 327 17.08 10.87 4.12
N ASN A 328 18.01 11.63 4.71
CA ASN A 328 17.73 12.86 5.48
C ASN A 328 16.60 12.70 6.53
N GLY A 329 16.54 11.55 7.21
CA GLY A 329 15.55 11.28 8.25
C GLY A 329 14.25 10.60 7.77
N SER A 330 13.93 10.67 6.48
CA SER A 330 12.71 10.08 5.90
C SER A 330 13.02 8.88 5.00
N PHE A 331 12.12 7.90 4.96
CA PHE A 331 12.23 6.80 4.01
C PHE A 331 11.73 7.24 2.63
N ARG A 332 12.50 6.92 1.59
CA ARG A 332 12.18 7.21 0.19
C ARG A 332 12.20 5.94 -0.63
N LEU A 333 11.29 5.84 -1.58
CA LEU A 333 11.22 4.70 -2.50
C LEU A 333 12.48 4.66 -3.37
N ILE A 334 13.13 3.50 -3.42
CA ILE A 334 14.35 3.27 -4.20
C ILE A 334 14.18 2.22 -5.30
N GLY A 335 13.10 1.44 -5.24
CA GLY A 335 12.85 0.38 -6.19
C GLY A 335 11.81 -0.61 -5.70
N TRP A 336 11.70 -1.71 -6.43
CA TRP A 336 10.75 -2.78 -6.16
C TRP A 336 11.41 -4.13 -6.27
N ALA A 337 10.73 -5.15 -5.78
CA ALA A 337 11.21 -6.51 -5.86
C ALA A 337 10.08 -7.53 -5.87
N LYS A 338 10.39 -8.76 -6.26
CA LYS A 338 9.50 -9.92 -6.11
C LYS A 338 10.11 -10.95 -5.18
N ILE A 339 9.29 -11.57 -4.35
CA ILE A 339 9.72 -12.66 -3.48
C ILE A 339 10.03 -13.90 -4.33
N VAL A 340 11.25 -14.41 -4.27
CA VAL A 340 11.65 -15.63 -4.99
C VAL A 340 11.65 -16.84 -4.06
N LYS A 341 12.24 -16.68 -2.87
CA LYS A 341 12.31 -17.72 -1.83
C LYS A 341 12.29 -17.08 -0.45
N GLY A 342 11.97 -17.85 0.58
CA GLY A 342 12.07 -17.38 1.95
C GLY A 342 12.29 -18.53 2.93
N LYS A 343 12.87 -18.21 4.09
CA LYS A 343 12.98 -19.13 5.23
C LYS A 343 11.75 -18.95 6.11
N ALA A 344 10.87 -19.95 6.10
CA ALA A 344 9.67 -19.95 6.91
C ALA A 344 10.03 -20.17 8.40
N LEU A 345 9.30 -19.50 9.29
CA LEU A 345 9.29 -19.83 10.71
C LEU A 345 8.26 -20.94 10.95
N MET A 346 8.60 -21.89 11.82
CA MET A 346 7.60 -22.78 12.42
C MET A 346 6.73 -21.97 13.37
N LEU A 347 5.41 -22.05 13.18
CA LEU A 347 4.42 -21.39 14.03
C LEU A 347 4.21 -22.23 15.29
N ASP A 348 4.03 -21.55 16.43
CA ASP A 348 3.74 -22.19 17.73
C ASP A 348 2.26 -22.61 17.88
#